data_AF-A0A6V7M426-F1
#
_entry.id   AF-A0A6V7M426-F1
#
_cell.length_a   1.000
_cell.length_b   1.000
_cell.length_c   1.000
_cell.angle_alpha   90.00
_cell.angle_beta   90.00
_cell.angle_gamma   90.00
#
_symmetry.space_group_name_H-M   'P 1'
#
loop_
_entity.id
_entity.type
_entity.pdbx_description
1 polymer ?
#
loop_
_entity_poly.entity_id
_entity_poly.type
_entity_poly.pdbx_seq_one_letter_code
_entity_poly.pdbx_strand_id
1 'polypeptide(L)'
;MAGNIGIFLLLLKKNFLVRKKRWAQSLVAQILIPIALFLIAQTARLMTDNSAMHINTTTYYPIESKDIILSTVHFGTKVRYTPNTTITARLMEDVRNCLKIPDGNVSPSPDEETMISQLTRDQIDTGDHVDCIGVVFENIANPANPRRFKYKFRMGTALMKNLYDPEENGQGANIILLGSPIVPLQLCLDEAYIEFAIQNSSKLKKYTPEISIQQMPYPPYTRVDRGTQIGGETFAEII
;
A
#
# COMPACT_ATOMS: atom_id res chain seq x y z
N MET A 1 21.13 66.42 -9.20
CA MET A 1 20.81 65.00 -8.92
C MET A 1 21.78 64.13 -9.69
N ALA A 2 22.87 63.68 -9.06
CA ALA A 2 23.68 62.62 -9.65
C ALA A 2 22.79 61.37 -9.69
N GLY A 3 22.31 61.02 -10.88
CA GLY A 3 21.26 60.02 -11.03
C GLY A 3 21.65 58.68 -10.42
N ASN A 4 20.68 57.96 -9.88
CA ASN A 4 20.84 56.66 -9.22
C ASN A 4 21.72 55.67 -10.02
N ILE A 5 21.74 55.80 -11.35
CA ILE A 5 22.61 55.07 -12.28
C ILE A 5 24.11 55.35 -12.08
N GLY A 6 24.49 56.61 -11.84
CA GLY A 6 25.88 57.00 -11.59
C GLY A 6 26.41 56.42 -10.28
N ILE A 7 25.56 56.37 -9.24
CA ILE A 7 25.87 55.73 -7.96
C ILE A 7 26.00 54.21 -8.13
N PHE A 8 25.09 53.58 -8.88
CA PHE A 8 25.12 52.15 -9.16
C PHE A 8 26.39 51.73 -9.93
N LEU A 9 26.78 52.48 -10.97
CA LEU A 9 28.00 52.23 -11.74
C LEU A 9 29.27 52.41 -10.89
N LEU A 10 29.28 53.41 -9.99
CA LEU A 10 30.37 53.60 -9.03
C LEU A 10 30.48 52.43 -8.05
N LEU A 11 29.36 51.91 -7.55
CA LEU A 11 29.32 50.74 -6.66
C LEU A 11 29.77 49.46 -7.39
N LEU A 12 29.34 49.26 -8.64
CA LEU A 12 29.81 48.15 -9.48
C LEU A 12 31.32 48.24 -9.73
N LYS A 13 31.84 49.42 -10.07
CA LYS A 13 33.28 49.64 -10.28
C LYS A 13 34.08 49.38 -9.00
N LYS A 14 33.57 49.81 -7.84
CA LYS A 14 34.17 49.53 -6.53
C LYS A 14 34.19 48.02 -6.25
N ASN A 15 33.07 47.33 -6.44
CA ASN A 15 32.98 45.87 -6.25
C ASN A 15 33.90 45.11 -7.21
N PHE A 16 33.97 45.54 -8.48
CA PHE A 16 34.85 44.94 -9.48
C PHE A 16 36.33 45.11 -9.11
N LEU A 17 36.74 46.31 -8.67
CA LEU A 17 38.12 46.57 -8.23
C LEU A 17 38.50 45.76 -6.99
N VAL A 18 37.57 45.62 -6.01
CA VAL A 18 37.77 44.79 -4.82
C VAL A 18 37.92 43.31 -5.21
N ARG A 19 37.07 42.79 -6.11
CA ARG A 19 37.15 41.41 -6.61
C ARG A 19 38.40 41.17 -7.46
N LYS A 20 38.85 42.15 -8.25
CA LYS A 20 40.09 42.08 -9.04
C LYS A 20 41.34 41.99 -8.14
N LYS A 21 41.37 42.73 -7.02
CA LYS A 21 42.50 42.66 -6.06
C LYS A 21 42.53 41.33 -5.30
N ARG A 22 41.38 40.66 -5.15
CA ARG A 22 41.23 39.32 -4.57
C ARG A 22 40.86 38.26 -5.61
N TRP A 23 41.42 38.38 -6.81
CA TRP A 23 41.06 37.54 -7.96
C TRP A 23 41.24 36.05 -7.67
N ALA A 24 42.30 35.66 -6.96
CA ALA A 24 42.54 34.28 -6.57
C ALA A 24 41.43 33.72 -5.66
N GLN A 25 40.97 34.51 -4.67
CA GLN A 25 39.86 34.11 -3.78
C GLN A 25 38.54 34.00 -4.56
N SER A 26 38.28 34.91 -5.51
CA SER A 26 37.09 34.87 -6.35
C SER A 26 37.09 33.66 -7.27
N LEU A 27 38.23 33.36 -7.90
CA LEU A 27 38.38 32.24 -8.83
C LEU A 27 38.24 30.90 -8.08
N VAL A 28 38.90 30.76 -6.92
CA VAL A 28 38.77 29.56 -6.09
C VAL A 28 37.34 29.39 -5.58
N ALA A 29 36.75 30.43 -4.98
CA ALA A 29 35.45 30.29 -4.33
C ALA A 29 34.27 30.17 -5.31
N GLN A 30 34.33 30.83 -6.47
CA GLN A 30 33.20 30.89 -7.41
C GLN A 30 33.29 29.90 -8.56
N ILE A 31 34.49 29.42 -8.89
CA ILE A 31 34.68 28.50 -10.02
C ILE A 31 35.18 27.15 -9.50
N LEU A 32 36.25 27.16 -8.70
CA LEU A 32 36.93 25.93 -8.31
C LEU A 32 36.14 25.11 -7.28
N ILE A 33 35.52 25.77 -6.29
CA ILE A 33 34.66 25.09 -5.30
C ILE A 33 33.43 24.44 -5.96
N PRO A 34 32.63 25.13 -6.80
CA PRO A 34 31.49 24.48 -7.46
C PRO A 34 31.89 23.31 -8.35
N ILE A 35 32.99 23.43 -9.11
CA ILE A 35 33.50 22.32 -9.94
C ILE A 35 33.94 21.15 -9.06
N ALA A 36 34.67 21.42 -7.97
CA ALA A 36 35.11 20.37 -7.05
C ALA A 36 33.93 19.67 -6.39
N LEU A 37 32.92 20.40 -5.91
CA LEU A 37 31.70 19.83 -5.34
C LEU A 37 30.94 18.99 -6.37
N PHE A 38 30.87 19.44 -7.62
CA PHE A 38 30.24 18.69 -8.70
C PHE A 38 30.99 17.38 -9.01
N LEU A 39 32.32 17.40 -9.06
CA LEU A 39 33.14 16.20 -9.26
C LEU A 39 33.05 15.24 -8.06
N ILE A 40 33.01 15.76 -6.84
CA ILE A 40 32.80 14.95 -5.63
C ILE A 40 31.41 14.29 -5.68
N ALA A 41 30.37 15.02 -6.06
CA ALA A 41 29.03 14.47 -6.21
C ALA A 41 28.97 13.39 -7.32
N GLN A 42 29.63 13.60 -8.46
CA GLN A 42 29.70 12.59 -9.52
C GLN A 42 30.47 11.34 -9.11
N THR A 43 31.61 11.49 -8.43
CA THR A 43 32.41 10.34 -7.97
C THR A 43 31.70 9.57 -6.87
N ALA A 44 31.05 10.28 -5.93
CA ALA A 44 30.17 9.66 -4.95
C ALA A 44 29.04 8.89 -5.64
N ARG A 45 28.41 9.45 -6.69
CA ARG A 45 27.41 8.75 -7.48
C ARG A 45 27.96 7.52 -8.17
N LEU A 46 29.10 7.60 -8.86
CA LEU A 46 29.74 6.47 -9.53
C LEU A 46 30.14 5.34 -8.57
N MET A 47 30.50 5.68 -7.32
CA MET A 47 30.79 4.68 -6.28
C MET A 47 29.53 4.10 -5.63
N THR A 48 28.41 4.82 -5.69
CA THR A 48 27.12 4.38 -5.11
C THR A 48 26.22 3.73 -6.15
N ASP A 49 26.44 3.97 -7.45
CA ASP A 49 25.74 3.32 -8.55
C ASP A 49 26.08 1.82 -8.54
N ASN A 50 25.23 1.06 -7.84
CA ASN A 50 25.17 -0.37 -8.03
C ASN A 50 24.66 -0.59 -9.46
N SER A 51 25.57 -1.00 -10.35
CA SER A 51 25.25 -1.32 -11.74
C SER A 51 24.01 -2.22 -11.79
N ALA A 52 23.14 -1.98 -12.77
CA ALA A 52 21.91 -2.74 -12.95
C ALA A 52 22.17 -4.26 -12.84
N MET A 53 21.55 -4.89 -11.84
CA MET A 53 21.77 -6.30 -11.55
C MET A 53 20.74 -7.11 -12.33
N HIS A 54 21.20 -7.95 -13.26
CA HIS A 54 20.33 -8.85 -13.98
C HIS A 54 20.11 -10.13 -13.17
N ILE A 55 18.86 -10.42 -12.85
CA ILE A 55 18.43 -11.62 -12.13
C ILE A 55 17.89 -12.58 -13.18
N ASN A 56 18.65 -13.64 -13.48
CA ASN A 56 18.36 -14.58 -14.57
C ASN A 56 17.39 -15.69 -14.16
N THR A 57 17.07 -15.79 -12.88
CA THR A 57 16.27 -16.89 -12.32
C THR A 57 14.87 -16.41 -11.99
N THR A 58 13.86 -17.21 -12.37
CA THR A 58 12.49 -17.02 -11.92
C THR A 58 12.39 -17.26 -10.42
N THR A 59 11.79 -16.32 -9.69
CA THR A 59 11.53 -16.47 -8.25
C THR A 59 10.19 -17.19 -8.07
N TYR A 60 10.22 -18.34 -7.40
CA TYR A 60 9.03 -19.08 -7.00
C TYR A 60 8.71 -18.82 -5.54
N TYR A 61 7.42 -18.82 -5.21
CA TYR A 61 6.92 -18.57 -3.86
C TYR A 61 6.25 -19.82 -3.29
N PRO A 62 6.27 -20.00 -1.96
CA PRO A 62 5.61 -21.12 -1.31
C PRO A 62 4.10 -21.07 -1.55
N ILE A 63 3.49 -22.26 -1.49
CA ILE A 63 2.04 -22.42 -1.49
C ILE A 63 1.58 -22.30 -0.04
N GLU A 64 0.75 -21.30 0.24
CA GLU A 64 0.21 -21.05 1.57
C GLU A 64 -1.14 -21.75 1.72
N SER A 65 -1.31 -22.54 2.78
CA SER A 65 -2.57 -23.20 3.10
C SER A 65 -3.57 -22.23 3.74
N LYS A 66 -4.86 -22.59 3.71
CA LYS A 66 -5.91 -21.87 4.43
C LYS A 66 -5.56 -21.58 5.89
N ASP A 67 -4.98 -22.55 6.60
CA ASP A 67 -4.62 -22.38 8.02
C ASP A 67 -3.56 -21.29 8.22
N ILE A 68 -2.58 -21.19 7.31
CA ILE A 68 -1.56 -20.14 7.37
C ILE A 68 -2.22 -18.78 7.10
N ILE A 69 -3.09 -18.70 6.09
CA ILE A 69 -3.84 -17.47 5.77
C ILE A 69 -4.69 -17.03 6.97
N LEU A 70 -5.42 -17.93 7.62
CA LEU A 70 -6.24 -17.58 8.78
C LEU A 70 -5.40 -17.18 10.00
N SER A 71 -4.16 -17.67 10.11
CA SER A 71 -3.26 -17.31 11.22
C SER A 71 -2.75 -15.88 11.16
N THR A 72 -2.90 -15.19 10.02
CA THR A 72 -2.50 -13.77 9.90
C THR A 72 -3.52 -12.81 10.52
N VAL A 73 -4.73 -13.30 10.83
CA VAL A 73 -5.77 -12.48 11.46
C VAL A 73 -5.41 -12.20 12.91
N HIS A 74 -5.29 -10.94 13.26
CA HIS A 74 -5.05 -10.55 14.64
C HIS A 74 -6.28 -10.78 15.51
N PHE A 75 -6.07 -11.25 16.74
CA PHE A 75 -7.16 -11.43 17.72
C PHE A 75 -7.94 -10.13 17.99
N GLY A 76 -7.28 -8.97 17.81
CA GLY A 76 -7.88 -7.64 17.96
C GLY A 76 -8.70 -7.18 16.75
N THR A 77 -8.63 -7.85 15.59
CA THR A 77 -9.28 -7.42 14.35
C THR A 77 -10.78 -7.18 14.58
N LYS A 78 -11.25 -5.99 14.20
CA LYS A 78 -12.65 -5.58 14.33
C LYS A 78 -13.32 -5.63 12.97
N VAL A 79 -14.48 -6.28 12.92
CA VAL A 79 -15.29 -6.40 11.71
C VAL A 79 -16.66 -5.76 11.96
N ARG A 80 -16.98 -4.75 11.17
CA ARG A 80 -18.32 -4.14 11.14
C ARG A 80 -19.07 -4.65 9.92
N TYR A 81 -20.39 -4.76 9.97
CA TYR A 81 -21.17 -5.15 8.79
C TYR A 81 -22.52 -4.46 8.70
N THR A 82 -23.02 -4.32 7.47
CA THR A 82 -24.33 -3.70 7.20
C THR A 82 -24.97 -4.34 5.95
N PRO A 83 -26.31 -4.49 5.88
CA PRO A 83 -27.30 -4.11 6.87
C PRO A 83 -27.43 -5.14 8.01
N ASN A 84 -27.98 -4.72 9.14
CA ASN A 84 -28.30 -5.62 10.26
C ASN A 84 -29.61 -6.38 9.98
N THR A 85 -29.48 -7.61 9.48
CA THR A 85 -30.59 -8.53 9.22
C THR A 85 -30.31 -9.86 9.89
N THR A 86 -31.33 -10.70 10.07
CA THR A 86 -31.15 -12.04 10.65
C THR A 86 -30.22 -12.91 9.81
N ILE A 87 -30.21 -12.72 8.49
CA ILE A 87 -29.35 -13.47 7.56
C ILE A 87 -27.89 -12.99 7.68
N THR A 88 -27.64 -11.68 7.62
CA THR A 88 -26.28 -11.13 7.79
C THR A 88 -25.70 -11.45 9.15
N ALA A 89 -26.50 -11.36 10.22
CA ALA A 89 -26.04 -11.68 11.56
C ALA A 89 -25.59 -13.14 11.66
N ARG A 90 -26.36 -14.07 11.09
CA ARG A 90 -25.98 -15.49 11.07
C ARG A 90 -24.73 -15.74 10.22
N LEU A 91 -24.67 -15.15 9.03
CA LEU A 91 -23.51 -15.28 8.15
C LEU A 91 -22.23 -14.76 8.81
N MET A 92 -22.31 -13.60 9.46
CA MET A 92 -21.17 -12.97 10.13
C MET A 92 -20.76 -13.70 11.40
N GLU A 93 -21.68 -14.43 12.04
CA GLU A 93 -21.36 -15.34 13.14
C GLU A 93 -20.55 -16.56 12.65
N ASP A 94 -20.92 -17.13 11.49
CA ASP A 94 -20.14 -18.21 10.87
C ASP A 94 -18.74 -17.71 10.45
N VAL A 95 -18.67 -16.49 9.90
CA VAL A 95 -17.40 -15.81 9.56
C VAL A 95 -16.55 -15.58 10.81
N ARG A 96 -17.15 -15.12 11.91
CA ARG A 96 -16.46 -14.93 13.19
C ARG A 96 -15.80 -16.22 13.67
N ASN A 97 -16.56 -17.33 13.62
CA ASN A 97 -16.07 -18.65 14.01
C ASN A 97 -14.91 -19.12 13.10
N CYS A 98 -15.01 -18.88 11.79
CA CYS A 98 -13.95 -19.19 10.84
C CYS A 98 -12.67 -18.38 11.09
N LEU A 99 -12.79 -17.09 11.38
CA LEU A 99 -11.68 -16.18 11.69
C LEU A 99 -11.13 -16.35 13.11
N LYS A 100 -11.84 -17.05 14.00
CA LYS A 100 -11.50 -17.24 15.43
C LYS A 100 -11.34 -15.92 16.20
N ILE A 101 -12.16 -14.92 15.87
CA ILE A 101 -12.17 -13.61 16.55
C ILE A 101 -13.26 -13.55 17.64
N PRO A 102 -13.06 -12.74 18.71
CA PRO A 102 -14.04 -12.60 19.80
C PRO A 102 -15.39 -12.06 19.37
N ASP A 103 -16.46 -12.44 20.08
CA ASP A 103 -17.84 -12.00 19.85
C ASP A 103 -17.98 -10.47 19.86
N GLY A 104 -17.22 -9.78 20.72
CA GLY A 104 -17.23 -8.32 20.82
C GLY A 104 -16.59 -7.60 19.62
N ASN A 105 -15.86 -8.31 18.77
CA ASN A 105 -15.13 -7.72 17.65
C ASN A 105 -15.91 -7.77 16.34
N VAL A 106 -17.03 -8.48 16.27
CA VAL A 106 -17.93 -8.47 15.12
C VAL A 106 -19.21 -7.76 15.51
N SER A 107 -19.52 -6.64 14.85
CA SER A 107 -20.70 -5.86 15.24
C SER A 107 -21.48 -5.30 14.05
N PRO A 108 -22.83 -5.28 14.15
CA PRO A 108 -23.68 -4.76 13.10
C PRO A 108 -23.69 -3.23 13.08
N SER A 109 -23.99 -2.68 11.92
CA SER A 109 -24.26 -1.26 11.69
C SER A 109 -25.55 -1.11 10.86
N PRO A 110 -26.38 -0.09 11.14
CA PRO A 110 -27.67 0.09 10.47
C PRO A 110 -27.52 0.38 8.96
N ASP A 111 -26.54 1.22 8.62
CA ASP A 111 -26.25 1.67 7.26
C ASP A 111 -24.73 1.81 7.03
N GLU A 112 -24.35 2.01 5.77
CA GLU A 112 -22.95 2.11 5.35
C GLU A 112 -22.23 3.35 5.90
N GLU A 113 -22.92 4.50 6.01
CA GLU A 113 -22.31 5.74 6.50
C GLU A 113 -22.02 5.65 8.00
N THR A 114 -22.98 5.15 8.78
CA THR A 114 -22.81 4.85 10.20
C THR A 114 -21.69 3.84 10.40
N MET A 115 -21.63 2.77 9.59
CA MET A 115 -20.55 1.77 9.64
C MET A 115 -19.17 2.43 9.43
N ILE A 116 -19.03 3.31 8.44
CA ILE A 116 -17.78 4.02 8.16
C ILE A 116 -17.39 4.94 9.34
N SER A 117 -18.33 5.65 9.94
CA SER A 117 -18.05 6.48 11.12
C SER A 117 -17.56 5.65 12.32
N GLN A 118 -18.16 4.47 12.53
CA GLN A 118 -17.78 3.53 13.59
C GLN A 118 -16.41 2.92 13.34
N LEU A 119 -16.10 2.53 12.09
CA LEU A 119 -14.78 2.02 11.70
C LEU A 119 -13.69 3.06 11.92
N THR A 120 -13.95 4.32 11.53
CA THR A 120 -13.04 5.44 11.77
C THR A 120 -12.76 5.60 13.27
N ARG A 121 -13.81 5.52 14.10
CA ARG A 121 -13.66 5.59 15.56
C ARG A 121 -12.90 4.40 16.12
N ASP A 122 -13.20 3.18 15.67
CA ASP A 122 -12.49 1.96 16.08
C ASP A 122 -11.00 2.06 15.75
N GLN A 123 -10.64 2.62 14.59
CA GLN A 123 -9.25 2.84 14.21
C GLN A 123 -8.55 3.86 15.11
N ILE A 124 -9.23 4.94 15.49
CA ILE A 124 -8.69 5.95 16.42
C ILE A 124 -8.52 5.37 17.84
N ASP A 125 -9.54 4.68 18.36
CA ASP A 125 -9.57 4.15 19.72
C ASP A 125 -8.54 3.03 19.93
N THR A 126 -8.26 2.25 18.88
CA THR A 126 -7.38 1.08 18.96
C THR A 126 -5.94 1.37 18.49
N GLY A 127 -5.70 2.53 17.85
CA GLY A 127 -4.41 2.92 17.28
C GLY A 127 -4.05 2.16 15.99
N ASP A 128 -2.82 2.35 15.51
CA ASP A 128 -2.31 1.79 14.23
C ASP A 128 -2.13 0.25 14.22
N HIS A 129 -2.44 -0.46 15.31
CA HIS A 129 -2.10 -1.87 15.47
C HIS A 129 -3.27 -2.85 15.27
N VAL A 130 -4.49 -2.36 14.98
CA VAL A 130 -5.65 -3.23 14.84
C VAL A 130 -6.38 -2.97 13.53
N ASP A 131 -6.48 -4.04 12.73
CA ASP A 131 -7.24 -4.02 11.49
C ASP A 131 -8.72 -3.83 11.75
N CYS A 132 -9.28 -2.79 11.13
CA CYS A 132 -10.72 -2.49 11.15
C CYS A 132 -11.27 -2.60 9.74
N ILE A 133 -12.17 -3.57 9.51
CA ILE A 133 -12.79 -3.82 8.20
C ILE A 133 -14.31 -3.78 8.30
N GLY A 134 -14.95 -3.13 7.33
CA GLY A 134 -16.38 -3.12 7.12
C GLY A 134 -16.81 -4.05 6.00
N VAL A 135 -17.91 -4.78 6.18
CA VAL A 135 -18.56 -5.58 5.14
C VAL A 135 -19.91 -4.96 4.81
N VAL A 136 -20.07 -4.49 3.58
CA VAL A 136 -21.34 -3.95 3.09
C VAL A 136 -21.97 -4.98 2.16
N PHE A 137 -23.08 -5.56 2.59
CA PHE A 137 -23.87 -6.47 1.77
C PHE A 137 -24.85 -5.66 0.92
N GLU A 138 -24.64 -5.68 -0.40
CA GLU A 138 -25.51 -4.97 -1.35
C GLU A 138 -26.70 -5.83 -1.77
N ASN A 139 -26.45 -7.13 -1.93
CA ASN A 139 -27.50 -8.10 -2.24
C ASN A 139 -27.16 -9.42 -1.55
N ILE A 140 -28.02 -9.81 -0.63
CA ILE A 140 -27.97 -11.12 -0.02
C ILE A 140 -29.05 -11.89 -0.71
N ALA A 141 -28.62 -12.79 -1.58
CA ALA A 141 -29.53 -13.50 -2.44
C ALA A 141 -30.65 -14.14 -1.59
N ASN A 142 -31.90 -13.92 -2.01
CA ASN A 142 -33.04 -14.62 -1.44
C ASN A 142 -32.70 -16.13 -1.45
N PRO A 143 -32.93 -16.89 -0.36
CA PRO A 143 -32.61 -18.32 -0.30
C PRO A 143 -33.18 -19.13 -1.49
N ALA A 144 -34.21 -18.61 -2.18
CA ALA A 144 -34.74 -19.18 -3.41
C ALA A 144 -33.84 -19.04 -4.67
N ASN A 145 -32.87 -18.11 -4.69
CA ASN A 145 -31.96 -17.90 -5.82
C ASN A 145 -30.55 -17.49 -5.36
N PRO A 146 -29.67 -18.45 -4.98
CA PRO A 146 -28.36 -18.20 -4.39
C PRO A 146 -27.31 -17.59 -5.35
N ARG A 147 -27.68 -17.21 -6.58
CA ARG A 147 -26.72 -16.75 -7.60
C ARG A 147 -26.35 -15.26 -7.52
N ARG A 148 -26.89 -14.52 -6.55
CA ARG A 148 -26.78 -13.04 -6.48
C ARG A 148 -26.23 -12.55 -5.15
N PHE A 149 -25.19 -13.20 -4.63
CA PHE A 149 -24.45 -12.69 -3.49
C PHE A 149 -23.51 -11.57 -3.92
N LYS A 150 -23.70 -10.38 -3.37
CA LYS A 150 -22.87 -9.22 -3.67
C LYS A 150 -22.55 -8.46 -2.38
N TYR A 151 -21.27 -8.29 -2.12
CA TYR A 151 -20.74 -7.51 -1.01
C TYR A 151 -19.53 -6.69 -1.46
N LYS A 152 -19.14 -5.72 -0.63
CA LYS A 152 -17.91 -4.94 -0.79
C LYS A 152 -17.28 -4.73 0.58
N PHE A 153 -15.96 -4.60 0.61
CA PHE A 153 -15.22 -4.25 1.81
C PHE A 153 -14.98 -2.75 1.91
N ARG A 154 -15.03 -2.24 3.14
CA ARG A 154 -14.60 -0.90 3.51
C ARG A 154 -13.43 -1.03 4.47
N MET A 155 -12.38 -0.27 4.24
CA MET A 155 -11.16 -0.28 5.02
C MET A 155 -10.84 1.14 5.45
N GLY A 156 -10.31 1.30 6.66
CA GLY A 156 -9.98 2.62 7.21
C GLY A 156 -8.75 3.25 6.56
N THR A 157 -7.85 2.44 6.01
CA THR A 157 -6.62 2.89 5.35
C THR A 157 -6.80 2.97 3.83
N ALA A 158 -6.28 4.04 3.22
CA ALA A 158 -6.20 4.13 1.77
C ALA A 158 -5.24 3.06 1.22
N LEU A 159 -5.63 2.42 0.12
CA LEU A 159 -4.74 1.53 -0.63
C LEU A 159 -3.52 2.30 -1.11
N MET A 160 -2.33 1.71 -0.92
CA MET A 160 -1.10 2.29 -1.44
C MET A 160 -1.17 2.41 -2.97
N LYS A 161 -0.74 3.55 -3.52
CA LYS A 161 -0.77 3.77 -4.98
C LYS A 161 0.21 2.86 -5.74
N ASN A 162 1.26 2.40 -5.07
CA ASN A 162 2.37 1.66 -5.67
C ASN A 162 2.29 0.16 -5.37
N LEU A 163 1.08 -0.40 -5.31
CA LEU A 163 0.88 -1.83 -4.99
C LEU A 163 1.58 -2.78 -5.96
N TYR A 164 1.65 -2.36 -7.22
CA TYR A 164 2.33 -3.07 -8.30
C TYR A 164 3.52 -2.25 -8.77
N ASP A 165 4.41 -1.90 -7.84
CA ASP A 165 5.72 -1.37 -8.21
C ASP A 165 6.57 -2.52 -8.80
N PRO A 166 6.92 -2.46 -10.10
CA PRO A 166 7.80 -3.46 -10.71
C PRO A 166 9.19 -3.48 -10.06
N GLU A 167 9.63 -2.41 -9.40
CA GLU A 167 10.96 -2.33 -8.77
C GLU A 167 11.01 -3.03 -7.40
N GLU A 168 9.90 -3.08 -6.67
CA GLU A 168 9.79 -3.71 -5.34
C GLU A 168 9.25 -5.15 -5.40
N ASN A 169 9.17 -5.77 -6.57
CA ASN A 169 8.65 -7.14 -6.76
C ASN A 169 7.29 -7.38 -6.10
N GLY A 170 6.41 -6.37 -6.08
CA GLY A 170 5.09 -6.50 -5.44
C GLY A 170 5.15 -6.69 -3.92
N GLN A 171 6.22 -6.26 -3.24
CA GLN A 171 6.31 -6.29 -1.78
C GLN A 171 5.12 -5.58 -1.11
N GLY A 172 4.68 -4.44 -1.67
CA GLY A 172 3.48 -3.73 -1.22
C GLY A 172 2.21 -4.60 -1.34
N ALA A 173 2.04 -5.30 -2.46
CA ALA A 173 0.91 -6.22 -2.63
C ALA A 173 0.97 -7.40 -1.64
N ASN A 174 2.16 -7.94 -1.36
CA ASN A 174 2.34 -9.00 -0.36
C ASN A 174 2.00 -8.52 1.05
N ILE A 175 2.36 -7.28 1.41
CA ILE A 175 2.00 -6.69 2.71
C ILE A 175 0.48 -6.56 2.83
N ILE A 176 -0.23 -6.17 1.78
CA ILE A 176 -1.69 -6.12 1.84
C ILE A 176 -2.31 -7.51 1.88
N LEU A 177 -1.81 -8.46 1.08
CA LEU A 177 -2.36 -9.81 1.01
C LEU A 177 -2.17 -10.59 2.32
N LEU A 178 -0.97 -10.51 2.91
CA LEU A 178 -0.59 -11.27 4.11
C LEU A 178 -0.81 -10.49 5.40
N GLY A 179 -0.69 -9.16 5.35
CA GLY A 179 -0.81 -8.29 6.51
C GLY A 179 -2.19 -7.69 6.73
N SER A 180 -3.13 -7.84 5.79
CA SER A 180 -4.51 -7.37 5.96
C SER A 180 -5.48 -8.54 6.09
N PRO A 181 -6.50 -8.47 6.97
CA PRO A 181 -7.48 -9.53 7.14
C PRO A 181 -8.50 -9.63 6.00
N ILE A 182 -8.32 -8.89 4.89
CA ILE A 182 -9.23 -8.92 3.74
C ILE A 182 -9.34 -10.31 3.15
N VAL A 183 -8.21 -10.96 2.86
CA VAL A 183 -8.20 -12.29 2.22
C VAL A 183 -8.79 -13.35 3.16
N PRO A 184 -8.36 -13.46 4.44
CA PRO A 184 -9.03 -14.32 5.41
C PRO A 184 -10.54 -14.07 5.52
N LEU A 185 -10.96 -12.81 5.63
CA LEU A 185 -12.35 -12.42 5.76
C LEU A 185 -13.16 -12.81 4.52
N GLN A 186 -12.63 -12.56 3.33
CA GLN A 186 -13.25 -12.97 2.07
C GLN A 186 -13.43 -14.49 1.99
N LEU A 187 -12.39 -15.26 2.32
CA LEU A 187 -12.45 -16.72 2.32
C LEU A 187 -13.54 -17.24 3.26
N CYS A 188 -13.55 -16.75 4.51
CA CYS A 188 -14.55 -17.15 5.50
C CYS A 188 -15.96 -16.71 5.10
N LEU A 189 -16.12 -15.53 4.49
CA LEU A 189 -17.41 -15.01 4.06
C LEU A 189 -18.00 -15.81 2.89
N ASP A 190 -17.18 -16.12 1.90
CA ASP A 190 -17.60 -16.92 0.75
C ASP A 190 -17.92 -18.36 1.18
N GLU A 191 -17.13 -18.95 2.09
CA GLU A 191 -17.39 -20.28 2.66
C GLU A 191 -18.69 -20.30 3.47
N ALA A 192 -18.89 -19.34 4.39
CA ALA A 192 -20.12 -19.21 5.15
C ALA A 192 -21.35 -19.06 4.24
N TYR A 193 -21.21 -18.30 3.15
CA TYR A 193 -22.30 -18.12 2.19
C TYR A 193 -22.61 -19.41 1.42
N ILE A 194 -21.57 -20.14 0.98
CA ILE A 194 -21.72 -21.43 0.31
C ILE A 194 -22.41 -22.44 1.24
N GLU A 195 -22.00 -22.52 2.50
CA GLU A 195 -22.64 -23.40 3.50
C GLU A 195 -24.09 -23.01 3.74
N PHE A 196 -24.39 -21.71 3.90
CA PHE A 196 -25.75 -21.21 4.03
C PHE A 196 -26.61 -21.56 2.80
N ALA A 197 -26.06 -21.42 1.58
CA ALA A 197 -26.76 -21.76 0.35
C ALA A 197 -27.01 -23.28 0.22
N ILE A 198 -26.07 -24.11 0.67
CA ILE A 198 -26.20 -25.58 0.69
C ILE A 198 -27.27 -26.01 1.70
N GLN A 199 -27.28 -25.48 2.92
CA GLN A 199 -28.27 -25.84 3.93
C GLN A 199 -29.71 -25.54 3.49
N ASN A 200 -29.89 -24.44 2.74
CA ASN A 200 -31.18 -24.06 2.17
C ASN A 200 -31.52 -24.82 0.87
N SER A 201 -30.56 -25.56 0.30
CA SER A 201 -30.75 -26.39 -0.89
C SER A 201 -30.78 -27.86 -0.48
N SER A 202 -31.96 -28.47 -0.53
CA SER A 202 -32.22 -29.86 -0.12
C SER A 202 -31.48 -30.96 -0.92
N LYS A 203 -30.48 -30.61 -1.75
CA LYS A 203 -29.79 -31.51 -2.68
C LYS A 203 -28.27 -31.58 -2.53
N LEU A 204 -27.64 -30.80 -1.64
CA LEU A 204 -26.17 -30.69 -1.61
C LEU A 204 -25.56 -31.26 -0.33
N LYS A 205 -24.51 -32.08 -0.49
CA LYS A 205 -23.67 -32.58 0.60
C LYS A 205 -22.81 -31.44 1.17
N LYS A 206 -22.43 -31.57 2.45
CA LYS A 206 -21.47 -30.68 3.14
C LYS A 206 -20.25 -30.44 2.25
N TYR A 207 -19.92 -29.17 2.02
CA TYR A 207 -18.77 -28.73 1.23
C TYR A 207 -17.59 -28.46 2.17
N THR A 208 -16.41 -28.97 1.83
CA THR A 208 -15.16 -28.72 2.56
C THR A 208 -14.09 -28.35 1.53
N PRO A 209 -13.84 -27.05 1.29
CA PRO A 209 -12.91 -26.63 0.26
C PRO A 209 -11.45 -26.83 0.71
N GLU A 210 -10.63 -27.39 -0.18
CA GLU A 210 -9.17 -27.34 -0.06
C GLU A 210 -8.68 -26.06 -0.74
N ILE A 211 -8.40 -25.02 0.05
CA ILE A 211 -7.97 -23.71 -0.44
C ILE A 211 -6.50 -23.50 -0.12
N SER A 212 -5.75 -23.12 -1.14
CA SER A 212 -4.37 -22.66 -1.03
C SER A 212 -4.16 -21.47 -1.95
N ILE A 213 -3.30 -20.53 -1.53
CA ILE A 213 -2.90 -19.40 -2.36
C ILE A 213 -1.41 -19.48 -2.66
N GLN A 214 -1.02 -19.09 -3.86
CA GLN A 214 0.38 -19.00 -4.26
C GLN A 214 0.58 -17.69 -4.99
N GLN A 215 1.62 -16.95 -4.62
CA GLN A 215 2.02 -15.78 -5.38
C GLN A 215 2.51 -16.21 -6.77
N MET A 216 2.14 -15.44 -7.79
CA MET A 216 2.60 -15.68 -9.16
C MET A 216 4.14 -15.65 -9.21
N PRO A 217 4.80 -16.63 -9.86
CA PRO A 217 6.24 -16.61 -10.01
C PRO A 217 6.71 -15.33 -10.68
N TYR A 218 7.76 -14.73 -10.13
CA TYR A 218 8.31 -13.48 -10.65
C TYR A 218 9.38 -13.80 -11.70
N PRO A 219 9.22 -13.36 -12.97
CA PRO A 219 10.14 -13.70 -14.05
C PRO A 219 11.51 -13.03 -13.87
N PRO A 220 12.54 -13.48 -14.62
CA PRO A 220 13.83 -12.81 -14.70
C PRO A 220 13.68 -11.33 -15.03
N TYR A 221 14.44 -10.47 -14.34
CA TYR A 221 14.33 -9.01 -14.46
C TYR A 221 15.66 -8.32 -14.21
N THR A 222 15.75 -7.06 -14.65
CA THR A 222 16.90 -6.21 -14.37
C THR A 222 16.54 -5.23 -13.26
N ARG A 223 17.18 -5.37 -12.11
CA ARG A 223 17.01 -4.45 -10.99
C ARG A 223 17.91 -3.24 -11.19
N VAL A 224 17.31 -2.06 -11.21
CA VAL A 224 18.01 -0.77 -11.27
C VAL A 224 17.99 -0.15 -9.86
N ASP A 225 19.13 0.36 -9.38
CA ASP A 225 19.19 0.94 -8.05
C ASP A 225 18.53 2.33 -8.01
N ARG A 226 17.77 2.65 -6.95
CA ARG A 226 17.03 3.93 -6.80
C ARG A 226 17.95 5.15 -6.84
N GLY A 227 19.25 4.97 -6.54
CA GLY A 227 20.27 6.01 -6.70
C GLY A 227 20.44 6.52 -8.13
N THR A 228 20.05 5.73 -9.14
CA THR A 228 20.11 6.14 -10.56
C THR A 228 18.92 7.00 -11.00
N GLN A 229 17.73 6.86 -10.37
CA GLN A 229 16.49 7.56 -10.76
C GLN A 229 16.56 9.08 -10.56
N ILE A 230 17.30 9.56 -9.55
CA ILE A 230 17.39 11.00 -9.24
C ILE A 230 17.98 11.81 -10.41
N GLY A 231 18.75 11.19 -11.30
CA GLY A 231 19.26 11.84 -12.51
C GLY A 231 18.44 11.58 -13.79
N GLY A 232 17.45 10.68 -13.76
CA GLY A 232 16.61 10.39 -14.92
C GLY A 232 15.42 11.34 -15.01
N GLU A 233 14.70 11.52 -13.91
CA GLU A 233 13.48 12.34 -13.90
C GLU A 233 13.78 13.85 -13.94
N THR A 234 14.84 14.31 -13.29
CA THR A 234 15.21 15.74 -13.26
C THR A 234 15.82 16.26 -14.57
N PHE A 235 16.32 15.38 -15.44
CA PHE A 235 16.87 15.76 -16.74
C PHE A 235 15.92 15.43 -17.91
N ALA A 236 14.94 14.54 -17.72
CA ALA A 236 13.89 14.29 -18.70
C ALA A 236 12.89 15.46 -18.82
N GLU A 237 12.73 16.28 -17.79
CA GLU A 237 11.91 17.51 -17.85
C GLU A 237 12.64 18.73 -18.48
N ILE A 238 13.92 18.59 -18.87
CA ILE A 238 14.72 19.69 -19.42
C ILE A 238 15.05 19.48 -20.93
N ILE A 239 14.50 18.46 -21.58
CA ILE A 239 14.62 18.25 -23.05
C ILE A 239 13.26 18.36 -23.73
#